data_AF-A0A9W8TR43-F1
#
_entry.id   AF-A0A9W8TR43-F1
#
_cell.length_a   1.000
_cell.length_b   1.000
_cell.length_c   1.000
_cell.angle_alpha   90.00
_cell.angle_beta   90.00
_cell.angle_gamma   90.00
#
_symmetry.space_group_name_H-M   'P 1'
#
loop_
_entity.id
_entity.type
_entity.pdbx_description
1 polymer ?
#
loop_
_entity_poly.entity_id
_entity_poly.type
_entity_poly.pdbx_seq_one_letter_code
_entity_poly.pdbx_strand_id
1 'polypeptide(L)'
;MSALILSVILGSRHTLPLVSQDEGSISFASWAMLSPKASTDGRSLPEVSCEFYGRNTPVIVSTTAIAAPRTADLANLGVMKKGRIPATASFEFLEYELLEEVPSTTDPELRVSHNAFWSYCGPTLNHSDDLPPNFYEWAHVALSDSLVPRLIPFLRFVNRVLQDYELDHYWLTIRATKATTEFDQPRWHTDDMFFSARGGDWKLCTTLLGPSTMFIPAEHQAEARRTQRSTRKSLATDHECTSIRCIACAATSDAVREQLSIDLKHMGITQAAAGECAFFRIGQQNGAVHSEPCMSGGDRIFVNVVPGKKDELKTLMSKWGMNSFPRSWWISPSVPRSQQPSLWKY
;
A
#
# COMPACT_ATOMS: atom_id res chain seq x y z
N MET A 1 16.01 -54.98 -4.68
CA MET A 1 16.37 -53.86 -5.57
C MET A 1 16.00 -52.58 -4.82
N SER A 2 16.66 -52.22 -3.71
CA SER A 2 18.07 -51.79 -3.53
C SER A 2 18.39 -50.55 -4.36
N ALA A 3 19.11 -49.52 -3.91
CA ALA A 3 19.49 -48.93 -2.63
C ALA A 3 20.23 -47.62 -3.01
N LEU A 4 20.33 -46.68 -2.06
CA LEU A 4 21.38 -45.65 -1.88
C LEU A 4 22.37 -45.35 -3.04
N ILE A 5 22.63 -44.06 -3.31
CA ILE A 5 24.00 -43.51 -3.29
C ILE A 5 24.03 -42.12 -2.62
N LEU A 6 25.00 -42.00 -1.71
CA LEU A 6 25.36 -40.92 -0.80
C LEU A 6 26.43 -39.98 -1.43
N SER A 7 26.58 -38.81 -0.80
CA SER A 7 27.59 -37.75 -0.97
C SER A 7 29.06 -38.17 -1.12
N VAL A 8 29.88 -37.28 -1.71
CA VAL A 8 31.30 -37.08 -1.34
C VAL A 8 31.63 -35.58 -1.23
N ILE A 9 32.24 -35.24 -0.09
CA ILE A 9 32.86 -33.97 0.30
C ILE A 9 34.40 -34.15 0.22
N LEU A 10 35.13 -33.07 -0.06
CA LEU A 10 36.48 -32.64 0.43
C LEU A 10 37.28 -32.01 -0.75
N GLY A 11 37.89 -30.84 -0.66
CA GLY A 11 38.04 -29.85 0.40
C GLY A 11 38.98 -28.73 -0.06
N SER A 12 38.97 -27.60 0.64
CA SER A 12 40.18 -26.88 1.06
C SER A 12 39.83 -25.70 1.94
N ARG A 13 40.50 -25.65 3.09
CA ARG A 13 40.37 -24.66 4.16
C ARG A 13 41.17 -23.42 3.80
N HIS A 14 40.53 -22.26 3.83
CA HIS A 14 41.18 -21.03 4.29
C HIS A 14 40.22 -20.27 5.19
N THR A 15 40.64 -20.15 6.45
CA THR A 15 40.05 -19.38 7.53
C THR A 15 40.33 -17.89 7.35
N LEU A 16 39.29 -17.07 7.22
CA LEU A 16 39.30 -15.61 7.42
C LEU A 16 37.93 -15.18 8.03
N PRO A 17 37.88 -14.05 8.75
CA PRO A 17 37.01 -13.89 9.92
C PRO A 17 35.54 -13.62 9.59
N LEU A 18 34.67 -14.10 10.49
CA LEU A 18 33.27 -13.75 10.61
C LEU A 18 33.11 -12.24 10.74
N VAL A 19 32.69 -11.59 9.64
CA VAL A 19 31.95 -10.33 9.69
C VAL A 19 30.48 -10.71 9.65
N SER A 20 29.72 -10.32 10.67
CA SER A 20 28.28 -10.48 10.71
C SER A 20 27.67 -9.78 9.50
N GLN A 21 27.16 -10.58 8.56
CA GLN A 21 26.25 -10.08 7.55
C GLN A 21 24.92 -9.82 8.25
N ASP A 22 24.69 -8.55 8.58
CA ASP A 22 23.33 -8.06 8.79
C ASP A 22 22.55 -8.35 7.51
N GLU A 23 21.51 -9.17 7.63
CA GLU A 23 20.59 -9.43 6.53
C GLU A 23 19.93 -8.11 6.13
N GLY A 24 20.39 -7.56 5.00
CA GLY A 24 19.77 -6.43 4.35
C GLY A 24 18.30 -6.71 4.11
N SER A 25 17.45 -5.99 4.83
CA SER A 25 15.99 -6.06 4.76
C SER A 25 15.52 -5.62 3.38
N ILE A 26 15.41 -6.57 2.45
CA ILE A 26 14.67 -6.35 1.21
C ILE A 26 13.20 -6.16 1.60
N SER A 27 12.72 -4.91 1.56
CA SER A 27 11.31 -4.56 1.78
C SER A 27 10.41 -5.41 0.88
N PHE A 28 9.70 -6.36 1.48
CA PHE A 28 8.68 -7.19 0.80
C PHE A 28 7.55 -6.35 0.18
N ALA A 29 7.44 -5.07 0.54
CA ALA A 29 6.48 -4.14 -0.04
C ALA A 29 6.70 -3.90 -1.55
N SER A 30 7.91 -4.15 -2.08
CA SER A 30 8.23 -4.00 -3.51
C SER A 30 7.62 -5.10 -4.40
N TRP A 31 7.23 -6.25 -3.84
CA TRP A 31 6.73 -7.38 -4.64
C TRP A 31 5.29 -7.21 -5.14
N ALA A 32 4.48 -6.33 -4.54
CA ALA A 32 3.06 -6.28 -4.85
C ALA A 32 2.67 -5.35 -6.02
N MET A 33 3.54 -4.44 -6.50
CA MET A 33 3.11 -3.41 -7.47
C MET A 33 4.14 -2.95 -8.51
N LEU A 34 5.23 -3.68 -8.77
CA LEU A 34 6.14 -3.31 -9.86
C LEU A 34 5.64 -3.84 -11.22
N SER A 35 5.12 -2.91 -12.03
CA SER A 35 4.73 -3.15 -13.42
C SER A 35 5.99 -3.29 -14.31
N PRO A 36 6.09 -4.28 -15.22
CA PRO A 36 7.17 -4.30 -16.21
C PRO A 36 6.95 -3.19 -17.25
N LYS A 37 7.89 -2.24 -17.37
CA LYS A 37 7.90 -1.31 -18.51
C LYS A 37 8.37 -2.06 -19.77
N ALA A 38 7.52 -2.08 -20.80
CA ALA A 38 7.94 -2.40 -22.16
C ALA A 38 8.61 -1.17 -22.78
N SER A 39 9.86 -1.33 -23.24
CA SER A 39 10.61 -0.32 -23.98
C SER A 39 10.17 -0.31 -25.45
N THR A 40 9.83 0.87 -25.97
CA THR A 40 9.83 1.15 -27.41
C THR A 40 10.56 2.48 -27.61
N ASP A 41 11.86 2.38 -27.89
CA ASP A 41 12.71 3.54 -28.17
C ASP A 41 12.59 4.00 -29.62
N GLY A 42 12.82 5.29 -29.81
CA GLY A 42 13.13 5.86 -31.12
C GLY A 42 12.93 7.36 -31.20
N ARG A 43 13.90 8.15 -30.72
CA ARG A 43 14.56 9.26 -31.47
C ARG A 43 15.44 10.15 -30.58
N SER A 44 16.42 10.75 -31.25
CA SER A 44 17.63 11.39 -30.74
C SER A 44 17.64 12.92 -30.92
N LEU A 45 18.32 13.61 -29.98
CA LEU A 45 18.97 14.95 -30.02
C LEU A 45 18.12 16.24 -29.83
N PRO A 46 18.68 17.42 -29.42
CA PRO A 46 20.05 17.73 -28.92
C PRO A 46 20.13 18.55 -27.60
N GLU A 47 21.39 18.77 -27.18
CA GLU A 47 21.92 19.66 -26.13
C GLU A 47 21.42 21.11 -26.15
N VAL A 48 21.18 21.70 -24.96
CA VAL A 48 21.31 23.15 -24.70
C VAL A 48 21.86 23.37 -23.28
N SER A 49 22.84 24.27 -23.21
CA SER A 49 23.66 24.67 -22.06
C SER A 49 23.17 25.91 -21.31
N CYS A 50 23.60 26.04 -20.05
CA CYS A 50 23.79 27.26 -19.22
C CYS A 50 22.50 28.01 -18.75
N GLU A 51 22.41 28.69 -17.60
CA GLU A 51 23.39 29.12 -16.57
C GLU A 51 22.65 29.54 -15.26
N PHE A 52 23.45 29.69 -14.20
CA PHE A 52 23.13 30.08 -12.82
C PHE A 52 22.39 31.42 -12.64
N TYR A 53 21.57 31.54 -11.58
CA TYR A 53 21.61 32.67 -10.63
C TYR A 53 21.08 32.28 -9.25
N GLY A 54 21.80 32.64 -8.19
CA GLY A 54 21.41 32.43 -6.80
C GLY A 54 20.95 33.70 -6.09
N ARG A 55 20.27 33.55 -4.94
CA ARG A 55 20.64 34.13 -3.63
C ARG A 55 19.49 34.02 -2.61
N ASN A 56 19.91 33.70 -1.39
CA ASN A 56 19.26 33.66 -0.08
C ASN A 56 18.42 34.89 0.31
N THR A 57 17.41 34.71 1.17
CA THR A 57 17.24 35.20 2.58
C THR A 57 15.73 35.18 3.03
N PRO A 58 15.31 35.43 4.30
CA PRO A 58 14.95 34.38 5.27
C PRO A 58 13.52 34.47 5.90
N VAL A 59 13.12 33.35 6.53
CA VAL A 59 12.28 33.10 7.73
C VAL A 59 11.24 34.14 8.20
N ILE A 60 9.97 33.73 8.35
CA ILE A 60 9.11 34.04 9.53
C ILE A 60 8.24 32.81 9.87
N VAL A 61 8.38 32.32 11.12
CA VAL A 61 7.52 31.30 11.74
C VAL A 61 6.36 32.01 12.43
N SER A 62 5.12 31.60 12.17
CA SER A 62 3.96 32.03 12.95
C SER A 62 3.15 30.80 13.38
N THR A 63 3.21 30.51 14.67
CA THR A 63 2.35 29.57 15.38
C THR A 63 1.04 30.24 15.75
N THR A 64 -0.09 29.71 15.27
CA THR A 64 -1.40 29.96 15.88
C THR A 64 -2.11 28.63 16.10
N ALA A 65 -2.32 28.32 17.37
CA ALA A 65 -3.20 27.26 17.84
C ALA A 65 -4.65 27.70 17.65
N ILE A 66 -5.50 26.81 17.14
CA ILE A 66 -6.95 27.01 17.16
C ILE A 66 -7.58 25.80 17.86
N ALA A 67 -8.32 26.11 18.91
CA ALA A 67 -9.10 25.21 19.72
C ALA A 67 -10.33 24.68 18.96
N ALA A 68 -10.70 23.42 19.25
CA ALA A 68 -12.04 22.88 18.99
C ALA A 68 -13.07 23.58 19.91
N PRO A 69 -14.35 23.74 19.51
CA PRO A 69 -15.27 22.59 19.58
C PRO A 69 -16.40 22.60 18.52
N ARG A 70 -17.05 21.45 18.30
CA ARG A 70 -18.51 21.37 18.13
C ARG A 70 -18.99 19.92 18.17
N THR A 71 -19.78 19.64 19.19
CA THR A 71 -20.83 18.61 19.22
C THR A 71 -21.83 18.90 18.09
N ALA A 72 -22.05 17.94 17.20
CA ALA A 72 -23.06 18.02 16.16
C ALA A 72 -24.12 16.92 16.36
N ASP A 73 -25.37 17.35 16.23
CA ASP A 73 -26.62 16.59 16.32
C ASP A 73 -26.66 15.33 15.44
N LEU A 74 -27.05 14.21 16.05
CA LEU A 74 -27.22 12.87 15.46
C LEU A 74 -28.51 12.68 14.62
N ALA A 75 -28.95 13.70 13.87
CA ALA A 75 -30.22 13.61 13.10
C ALA A 75 -30.10 13.87 11.60
N ASN A 76 -28.89 13.97 11.04
CA ASN A 76 -28.65 14.11 9.61
C ASN A 76 -27.71 13.01 9.11
N LEU A 77 -28.18 11.77 9.10
CA LEU A 77 -27.60 10.73 8.25
C LEU A 77 -27.92 11.10 6.79
N GLY A 78 -27.05 11.93 6.24
CA GLY A 78 -27.11 12.35 4.85
C GLY A 78 -27.12 11.12 3.96
N VAL A 79 -28.21 10.96 3.21
CA VAL A 79 -28.22 10.25 1.93
C VAL A 79 -26.89 10.55 1.25
N MET A 80 -26.02 9.54 1.06
CA MET A 80 -24.81 9.69 0.26
C MET A 80 -25.25 10.30 -1.07
N LYS A 81 -25.03 11.61 -1.25
CA LYS A 81 -25.37 12.33 -2.48
C LYS A 81 -24.43 11.80 -3.55
N LYS A 82 -24.79 10.70 -4.25
CA LYS A 82 -24.06 10.08 -5.38
C LYS A 82 -22.60 10.56 -5.42
N GLY A 83 -21.83 10.14 -4.41
CA GLY A 83 -20.57 10.76 -4.02
C GLY A 83 -19.47 10.41 -5.01
N ARG A 84 -19.49 11.05 -6.18
CA ARG A 84 -18.30 11.11 -7.01
C ARG A 84 -17.35 12.09 -6.37
N ILE A 85 -16.14 11.63 -6.05
CA ILE A 85 -15.05 12.54 -5.68
C ILE A 85 -15.04 13.68 -6.70
N PRO A 86 -15.07 14.95 -6.25
CA PRO A 86 -14.98 16.09 -7.15
C PRO A 86 -13.86 15.86 -8.16
N ALA A 87 -14.08 16.17 -9.44
CA ALA A 87 -13.08 15.91 -10.49
C ALA A 87 -11.69 16.49 -10.16
N THR A 88 -11.64 17.52 -9.30
CA THR A 88 -10.45 18.23 -8.85
C THR A 88 -9.78 17.64 -7.60
N ALA A 89 -10.48 16.84 -6.79
CA ALA A 89 -9.93 16.29 -5.55
C ALA A 89 -9.07 15.05 -5.84
N SER A 90 -7.91 14.98 -5.17
CA SER A 90 -7.02 13.81 -5.26
C SER A 90 -7.44 12.68 -4.31
N PHE A 91 -8.08 13.02 -3.17
CA PHE A 91 -8.62 12.08 -2.21
C PHE A 91 -9.73 12.71 -1.36
N GLU A 92 -10.47 11.86 -0.65
CA GLU A 92 -11.45 12.21 0.38
C GLU A 92 -11.44 11.12 1.46
N PHE A 93 -11.74 11.48 2.71
CA PHE A 93 -12.01 10.52 3.78
C PHE A 93 -13.51 10.31 3.91
N LEU A 94 -13.91 9.05 3.90
CA LEU A 94 -15.30 8.63 3.96
C LEU A 94 -15.50 7.80 5.22
N GLU A 95 -16.44 8.23 6.06
CA GLU A 95 -16.90 7.45 7.20
C GLU A 95 -17.62 6.19 6.72
N TYR A 96 -17.23 5.05 7.28
CA TYR A 96 -17.99 3.82 7.17
C TYR A 96 -18.42 3.43 8.57
N GLU A 97 -19.70 3.66 8.87
CA GLU A 97 -20.28 3.36 10.17
C GLU A 97 -19.92 1.93 10.60
N LEU A 98 -19.22 1.83 11.72
CA LEU A 98 -19.24 0.61 12.53
C LEU A 98 -20.67 0.54 13.07
N LEU A 99 -21.50 -0.32 12.48
CA LEU A 99 -22.96 -0.35 12.67
C LEU A 99 -23.43 -0.59 14.10
N GLU A 100 -22.53 -0.77 15.06
CA GLU A 100 -22.84 -0.80 16.48
C GLU A 100 -21.71 -0.05 17.19
N GLU A 101 -22.02 0.62 18.30
CA GLU A 101 -21.01 1.08 19.24
C GLU A 101 -20.13 -0.13 19.59
N VAL A 102 -19.02 -0.31 18.86
CA VAL A 102 -17.97 -1.22 19.26
C VAL A 102 -17.64 -0.77 20.68
N PRO A 103 -17.85 -1.62 21.70
CA PRO A 103 -17.71 -1.19 23.08
C PRO A 103 -16.42 -0.40 23.20
N SER A 104 -16.50 0.82 23.74
CA SER A 104 -15.37 1.75 23.86
C SER A 104 -14.19 1.19 24.67
N THR A 105 -14.33 -0.01 25.19
CA THR A 105 -13.23 -0.88 25.55
C THR A 105 -12.46 -1.23 24.29
N THR A 106 -11.31 -0.59 24.09
CA THR A 106 -10.15 -1.21 23.44
C THR A 106 -10.28 -2.72 23.50
N ASP A 107 -10.70 -3.36 22.42
CA ASP A 107 -10.68 -4.79 22.27
C ASP A 107 -9.19 -5.18 22.41
N PRO A 108 -8.75 -5.57 23.62
CA PRO A 108 -7.34 -5.52 24.01
C PRO A 108 -6.55 -6.67 23.38
N GLU A 109 -7.24 -7.51 22.61
CA GLU A 109 -6.78 -8.82 22.22
C GLU A 109 -6.35 -8.88 20.75
N LEU A 110 -6.90 -8.06 19.85
CA LEU A 110 -6.46 -8.07 18.45
C LEU A 110 -5.05 -7.47 18.29
N ARG A 111 -4.10 -8.34 17.99
CA ARG A 111 -2.69 -8.05 17.73
C ARG A 111 -2.25 -8.79 16.49
N VAL A 112 -1.15 -8.31 15.90
CA VAL A 112 -0.47 -9.06 14.83
C VAL A 112 0.50 -10.03 15.50
N SER A 113 0.34 -11.31 15.24
CA SER A 113 1.24 -12.37 15.66
C SER A 113 2.43 -12.48 14.71
N HIS A 114 2.17 -12.40 13.40
CA HIS A 114 3.18 -12.52 12.36
C HIS A 114 2.94 -11.54 11.23
N ASN A 115 4.03 -11.05 10.64
CA ASN A 115 3.96 -10.34 9.37
C ASN A 115 3.36 -11.27 8.31
N ALA A 116 2.24 -10.86 7.72
CA ALA A 116 1.55 -11.65 6.73
C ALA A 116 0.67 -10.78 5.84
N PHE A 117 0.36 -11.31 4.67
CA PHE A 117 -0.47 -10.66 3.68
C PHE A 117 -1.46 -11.67 3.13
N TRP A 118 -2.71 -11.24 2.95
CA TRP A 118 -3.74 -11.99 2.25
C TRP A 118 -4.32 -11.14 1.12
N SER A 119 -4.65 -11.77 0.01
CA SER A 119 -5.29 -11.14 -1.13
C SER A 119 -6.43 -11.97 -1.66
N TYR A 120 -7.40 -11.27 -2.22
CA TYR A 120 -8.51 -11.82 -2.97
C TYR A 120 -8.78 -10.95 -4.19
N CYS A 121 -9.00 -11.57 -5.34
CA CYS A 121 -9.39 -10.91 -6.57
C CYS A 121 -10.59 -11.65 -7.15
N GLY A 122 -11.75 -10.98 -7.19
CA GLY A 122 -13.02 -11.62 -7.51
C GLY A 122 -14.25 -10.75 -7.24
N PRO A 123 -15.46 -11.35 -7.27
CA PRO A 123 -16.71 -10.69 -6.90
C PRO A 123 -16.68 -10.06 -5.50
N THR A 124 -17.52 -9.05 -5.25
CA THR A 124 -17.64 -8.45 -3.91
C THR A 124 -18.06 -9.45 -2.84
N LEU A 125 -17.35 -9.47 -1.71
CA LEU A 125 -17.66 -10.28 -0.51
C LEU A 125 -18.52 -9.47 0.46
N ASN A 126 -19.69 -9.98 0.88
CA ASN A 126 -20.68 -9.24 1.70
C ASN A 126 -20.82 -9.79 3.13
N HIS A 127 -20.61 -11.09 3.29
CA HIS A 127 -20.84 -11.83 4.53
C HIS A 127 -19.58 -12.60 4.95
N SER A 128 -19.53 -13.02 6.22
CA SER A 128 -18.47 -13.91 6.71
C SER A 128 -18.37 -15.19 5.88
N ASP A 129 -19.53 -15.71 5.47
CA ASP A 129 -19.63 -16.99 4.75
C ASP A 129 -19.14 -16.86 3.30
N ASP A 130 -18.99 -15.64 2.80
CA ASP A 130 -18.40 -15.36 1.48
C ASP A 130 -16.86 -15.41 1.52
N LEU A 131 -16.25 -15.27 2.71
CA LEU A 131 -14.79 -15.22 2.84
C LEU A 131 -14.18 -16.59 2.47
N PRO A 132 -13.20 -16.62 1.54
CA PRO A 132 -12.54 -17.88 1.16
C PRO A 132 -11.92 -18.60 2.37
N PRO A 133 -11.91 -19.95 2.43
CA PRO A 133 -11.35 -20.69 3.56
C PRO A 133 -9.91 -20.29 3.93
N ASN A 134 -9.08 -19.97 2.94
CA ASN A 134 -7.69 -19.55 3.17
C ASN A 134 -7.56 -18.16 3.82
N PHE A 135 -8.63 -17.37 3.92
CA PHE A 135 -8.68 -16.18 4.76
C PHE A 135 -8.58 -16.56 6.24
N TYR A 136 -9.34 -17.57 6.67
CA TYR A 136 -9.34 -18.02 8.06
C TYR A 136 -8.01 -18.68 8.43
N GLU A 137 -7.42 -19.44 7.51
CA GLU A 137 -6.06 -19.97 7.66
C GLU A 137 -5.04 -18.83 7.87
N TRP A 138 -5.08 -17.80 7.02
CA TRP A 138 -4.22 -16.62 7.14
C TRP A 138 -4.44 -15.89 8.46
N ALA A 139 -5.70 -15.61 8.82
CA ALA A 139 -6.05 -14.85 10.02
C ALA A 139 -5.57 -15.59 11.28
N HIS A 140 -5.77 -16.90 11.36
CA HIS A 140 -5.29 -17.73 12.46
C HIS A 140 -3.76 -17.69 12.63
N VAL A 141 -3.02 -17.61 11.53
CA VAL A 141 -1.55 -17.53 11.55
C VAL A 141 -1.08 -16.11 11.89
N ALA A 142 -1.72 -15.11 11.30
CA ALA A 142 -1.24 -13.73 11.30
C ALA A 142 -1.68 -12.94 12.54
N LEU A 143 -2.80 -13.31 13.16
CA LEU A 143 -3.49 -12.50 14.17
C LEU A 143 -3.71 -13.32 15.45
N SER A 144 -3.87 -12.62 16.57
CA SER A 144 -4.25 -13.24 17.85
C SER A 144 -5.75 -13.47 17.99
N ASP A 145 -6.58 -12.75 17.23
CA ASP A 145 -8.03 -12.83 17.27
C ASP A 145 -8.66 -12.60 15.88
N SER A 146 -9.98 -12.78 15.78
CA SER A 146 -10.77 -12.66 14.56
C SER A 146 -10.82 -11.23 14.04
N LEU A 147 -10.44 -11.06 12.77
CA LEU A 147 -10.59 -9.78 12.06
C LEU A 147 -12.01 -9.56 11.53
N VAL A 148 -12.84 -10.60 11.46
CA VAL A 148 -14.16 -10.59 10.80
C VAL A 148 -15.07 -9.47 11.32
N PRO A 149 -15.21 -9.22 12.64
CA PRO A 149 -16.07 -8.16 13.16
C PRO A 149 -15.69 -6.75 12.67
N ARG A 150 -14.41 -6.52 12.37
CA ARG A 150 -13.89 -5.24 11.86
C ARG A 150 -13.91 -5.16 10.34
N LEU A 151 -13.67 -6.29 9.67
CA LEU A 151 -13.57 -6.35 8.21
C LEU A 151 -14.94 -6.28 7.54
N ILE A 152 -15.94 -7.01 8.03
CA ILE A 152 -17.25 -7.11 7.36
C ILE A 152 -17.98 -5.76 7.26
N PRO A 153 -18.03 -4.88 8.29
CA PRO A 153 -18.60 -3.55 8.15
C PRO A 153 -17.94 -2.72 7.05
N PHE A 154 -16.61 -2.76 6.98
CA PHE A 154 -15.84 -2.08 5.93
C PHE A 154 -16.17 -2.65 4.54
N LEU A 155 -16.22 -3.98 4.37
CA LEU A 155 -16.55 -4.60 3.09
C LEU A 155 -17.97 -4.24 2.62
N ARG A 156 -18.95 -4.21 3.54
CA ARG A 156 -20.32 -3.75 3.20
C ARG A 156 -20.34 -2.32 2.72
N PHE A 157 -19.59 -1.43 3.36
CA PHE A 157 -19.44 -0.05 2.91
C PHE A 157 -18.82 0.02 1.52
N VAL A 158 -17.69 -0.66 1.31
CA VAL A 158 -17.00 -0.73 0.01
C VAL A 158 -17.96 -1.20 -1.07
N ASN A 159 -18.75 -2.24 -0.82
CA ASN A 159 -19.67 -2.79 -1.81
C ASN A 159 -20.77 -1.80 -2.20
N ARG A 160 -21.27 -0.98 -1.27
CA ARG A 160 -22.20 0.13 -1.60
C ARG A 160 -21.52 1.16 -2.49
N VAL A 161 -20.29 1.55 -2.17
CA VAL A 161 -19.51 2.47 -3.01
C VAL A 161 -19.31 1.89 -4.41
N LEU A 162 -18.96 0.61 -4.53
CA LEU A 162 -18.75 -0.03 -5.83
C LEU A 162 -20.05 -0.09 -6.65
N GLN A 163 -21.19 -0.38 -6.03
CA GLN A 163 -22.50 -0.38 -6.68
C GLN A 163 -22.84 1.00 -7.27
N ASP A 164 -22.52 2.10 -6.59
CA ASP A 164 -22.72 3.46 -7.11
C ASP A 164 -21.90 3.77 -8.37
N TYR A 165 -20.83 3.00 -8.61
CA TYR A 165 -19.98 3.10 -9.80
C TYR A 165 -20.21 1.96 -10.80
N GLU A 166 -21.27 1.17 -10.62
CA GLU A 166 -21.60 0.02 -11.47
C GLU A 166 -20.46 -1.02 -11.52
N LEU A 167 -19.80 -1.23 -10.37
CA LEU A 167 -18.74 -2.21 -10.18
C LEU A 167 -19.20 -3.29 -9.19
N ASP A 168 -18.78 -4.52 -9.43
CA ASP A 168 -19.18 -5.71 -8.67
C ASP A 168 -17.99 -6.65 -8.39
N HIS A 169 -16.77 -6.23 -8.72
CA HIS A 169 -15.53 -6.95 -8.45
C HIS A 169 -14.46 -6.02 -7.88
N TYR A 170 -13.53 -6.61 -7.14
CA TYR A 170 -12.34 -5.91 -6.67
C TYR A 170 -11.12 -6.83 -6.55
N TRP A 171 -9.97 -6.20 -6.38
CA TRP A 171 -8.81 -6.79 -5.76
C TRP A 171 -8.68 -6.24 -4.33
N LEU A 172 -8.95 -7.08 -3.35
CA LEU A 172 -8.83 -6.81 -1.92
C LEU A 172 -7.48 -7.32 -1.42
N THR A 173 -6.79 -6.50 -0.64
CA THR A 173 -5.52 -6.83 0.00
C THR A 173 -5.60 -6.48 1.48
N ILE A 174 -5.17 -7.40 2.34
CA ILE A 174 -5.02 -7.18 3.77
C ILE A 174 -3.57 -7.46 4.17
N ARG A 175 -2.94 -6.51 4.85
CA ARG A 175 -1.57 -6.64 5.35
C ARG A 175 -1.55 -6.49 6.85
N ALA A 176 -1.10 -7.54 7.54
CA ALA A 176 -0.82 -7.55 8.96
C ALA A 176 0.69 -7.35 9.15
N THR A 177 1.06 -6.29 9.86
CA THR A 177 2.45 -5.89 10.07
C THR A 177 2.70 -5.69 11.56
N LYS A 178 3.75 -6.30 12.09
CA LYS A 178 4.30 -6.05 13.42
C LYS A 178 4.89 -4.65 13.49
N ALA A 179 5.03 -4.13 14.72
CA ALA A 179 5.83 -2.93 14.94
C ALA A 179 7.20 -3.03 14.24
N THR A 180 7.57 -1.97 13.52
CA THR A 180 8.80 -1.93 12.71
C THR A 180 9.27 -0.50 12.52
N THR A 181 10.59 -0.33 12.43
CA THR A 181 11.26 0.95 12.14
C THR A 181 11.41 1.20 10.64
N GLU A 182 11.05 0.23 9.78
CA GLU A 182 11.16 0.35 8.32
C GLU A 182 10.46 1.62 7.80
N PHE A 183 9.43 2.12 8.48
CA PHE A 183 8.62 3.27 8.09
C PHE A 183 8.77 4.48 9.02
N ASP A 184 9.81 4.52 9.86
CA ASP A 184 10.13 5.72 10.65
C ASP A 184 10.39 6.92 9.75
N GLN A 185 10.94 6.66 8.56
CA GLN A 185 11.01 7.62 7.47
C GLN A 185 9.82 7.44 6.52
N PRO A 186 9.06 8.48 6.18
CA PRO A 186 7.94 8.34 5.25
C PRO A 186 8.44 7.93 3.85
N ARG A 187 7.64 7.11 3.17
CA ARG A 187 7.85 6.69 1.79
C ARG A 187 6.78 7.33 0.92
N TRP A 188 6.97 8.62 0.64
CA TRP A 188 6.03 9.38 -0.18
C TRP A 188 5.99 8.86 -1.63
N HIS A 189 4.85 8.31 -2.01
CA HIS A 189 4.61 7.76 -3.35
C HIS A 189 3.23 8.15 -3.89
N THR A 190 3.08 7.99 -5.20
CA THR A 190 1.79 7.91 -5.90
C THR A 190 1.68 6.51 -6.48
N ASP A 191 0.50 5.91 -6.39
CA ASP A 191 0.25 4.63 -7.04
C ASP A 191 0.20 4.80 -8.55
N ASP A 192 0.63 3.78 -9.28
CA ASP A 192 0.48 3.73 -10.72
C ASP A 192 -0.92 3.25 -11.14
N MET A 193 -1.23 3.42 -12.42
CA MET A 193 -2.51 2.97 -12.99
C MET A 193 -2.55 1.43 -13.07
N PHE A 194 -3.59 0.81 -12.51
CA PHE A 194 -3.83 -0.62 -12.65
C PHE A 194 -4.40 -1.00 -14.04
N PHE A 195 -5.25 -0.14 -14.59
CA PHE A 195 -5.96 -0.37 -15.86
C PHE A 195 -5.60 0.69 -16.91
N SER A 196 -5.71 0.33 -18.19
CA SER A 196 -5.46 1.25 -19.30
C SER A 196 -6.65 2.21 -19.49
N ALA A 197 -6.51 3.47 -19.04
CA ALA A 197 -7.30 4.68 -19.34
C ALA A 197 -8.85 4.66 -19.29
N ARG A 198 -9.50 3.49 -19.18
CA ARG A 198 -10.96 3.29 -19.18
C ARG A 198 -11.49 2.64 -17.90
N GLY A 199 -10.60 2.16 -17.04
CA GLY A 199 -10.93 1.63 -15.70
C GLY A 199 -10.85 2.72 -14.62
N GLY A 200 -11.36 2.42 -13.43
CA GLY A 200 -11.33 3.34 -12.29
C GLY A 200 -9.91 3.80 -11.97
N ASP A 201 -9.69 5.11 -11.98
CA ASP A 201 -8.42 5.77 -11.62
C ASP A 201 -8.31 6.01 -10.10
N TRP A 202 -8.84 5.09 -9.30
CA TRP A 202 -8.98 5.25 -7.86
C TRP A 202 -8.93 3.91 -7.10
N LYS A 203 -8.69 4.01 -5.79
CA LYS A 203 -8.73 2.90 -4.84
C LYS A 203 -9.29 3.36 -3.50
N LEU A 204 -9.70 2.41 -2.68
CA LEU A 204 -10.01 2.66 -1.27
C LEU A 204 -8.97 2.02 -0.37
N CYS A 205 -8.67 2.65 0.77
CA CYS A 205 -7.92 1.99 1.83
C CYS A 205 -8.37 2.42 3.22
N THR A 206 -8.25 1.51 4.19
CA THR A 206 -8.45 1.80 5.61
C THR A 206 -7.43 1.05 6.47
N THR A 207 -7.37 1.38 7.75
CA THR A 207 -6.59 0.66 8.75
C THR A 207 -7.55 0.15 9.84
N LEU A 208 -7.59 -1.17 10.05
CA LEU A 208 -8.45 -1.81 11.06
C LEU A 208 -7.78 -1.93 12.44
N LEU A 209 -6.45 -1.78 12.47
CA LEU A 209 -5.61 -1.74 13.68
C LEU A 209 -4.38 -0.88 13.38
N GLY A 210 -4.02 0.02 14.30
CA GLY A 210 -2.84 0.88 14.18
C GLY A 210 -3.09 2.16 13.36
N PRO A 211 -2.03 2.89 12.99
CA PRO A 211 -2.17 4.20 12.34
C PRO A 211 -2.64 4.12 10.87
N SER A 212 -3.43 5.11 10.46
CA SER A 212 -3.92 5.27 9.08
C SER A 212 -2.84 5.68 8.09
N THR A 213 -3.07 5.44 6.79
CA THR A 213 -2.20 5.96 5.73
C THR A 213 -2.11 7.48 5.80
N MET A 214 -0.90 8.03 5.68
CA MET A 214 -0.64 9.47 5.65
C MET A 214 -0.81 10.02 4.25
N PHE A 215 -1.50 11.14 4.12
CA PHE A 215 -1.67 11.88 2.87
C PHE A 215 -1.09 13.28 3.01
N ILE A 216 -0.52 13.81 1.93
CA ILE A 216 -0.27 15.24 1.83
C ILE A 216 -1.64 15.96 1.74
N PRO A 217 -1.89 17.04 2.49
CA PRO A 217 -3.14 17.81 2.42
C PRO A 217 -3.53 18.20 0.98
N ALA A 218 -4.83 18.27 0.71
CA ALA A 218 -5.39 18.39 -0.65
C ALA A 218 -4.86 19.62 -1.40
N GLU A 219 -4.67 20.72 -0.69
CA GLU A 219 -4.12 21.99 -1.18
C GLU A 219 -2.66 21.89 -1.66
N HIS A 220 -1.89 20.90 -1.17
CA HIS A 220 -0.48 20.71 -1.50
C HIS A 220 -0.25 19.55 -2.49
N GLN A 221 -1.28 18.78 -2.85
CA GLN A 221 -1.15 17.58 -3.69
C GLN A 221 -0.50 17.85 -5.06
N ALA A 222 -0.88 18.93 -5.73
CA ALA A 222 -0.31 19.27 -7.04
C ALA A 222 1.18 19.63 -6.95
N GLU A 223 1.58 20.32 -5.89
CA GLU A 223 2.98 20.66 -5.62
C GLU A 223 3.79 19.41 -5.24
N ALA A 224 3.28 18.60 -4.32
CA ALA A 224 3.92 17.35 -3.90
C ALA A 224 4.18 16.41 -5.08
N ARG A 225 3.24 16.29 -6.03
CA ARG A 225 3.45 15.52 -7.26
C ARG A 225 4.55 16.10 -8.14
N ARG A 226 4.65 17.44 -8.26
CA ARG A 226 5.73 18.09 -9.02
C ARG A 226 7.08 17.79 -8.39
N THR A 227 7.19 17.97 -7.08
CA THR A 227 8.40 17.66 -6.29
C THR A 227 8.79 16.18 -6.43
N GLN A 228 7.84 15.26 -6.27
CA GLN A 228 8.09 13.82 -6.47
C GLN A 228 8.67 13.51 -7.85
N ARG A 229 8.11 14.09 -8.93
CA ARG A 229 8.60 13.86 -10.29
C ARG A 229 9.98 14.49 -10.51
N SER A 230 10.21 15.72 -10.03
CA SER A 230 11.51 16.38 -10.18
C SER A 230 12.60 15.63 -9.43
N THR A 231 12.34 15.21 -8.19
CA THR A 231 13.29 14.47 -7.35
C THR A 231 13.60 13.09 -7.94
N ARG A 232 12.59 12.36 -8.41
CA ARG A 232 12.81 11.08 -9.14
C ARG A 232 13.65 11.28 -10.39
N LYS A 233 13.42 12.36 -11.14
CA LYS A 233 14.18 12.67 -12.37
C LYS A 233 15.62 13.09 -12.04
N SER A 234 15.84 13.89 -11.01
CA SER A 234 17.18 14.39 -10.65
C SER A 234 18.08 13.34 -10.04
N LEU A 235 17.49 12.35 -9.36
CA LEU A 235 18.22 11.24 -8.72
C LEU A 235 18.21 9.96 -9.57
N ALA A 236 17.56 9.98 -10.74
CA ALA A 236 17.60 8.87 -11.66
C ALA A 236 19.05 8.58 -12.06
N THR A 237 19.45 7.33 -11.91
CA THR A 237 20.74 6.84 -12.39
C THR A 237 20.56 6.31 -13.81
N ASP A 238 21.40 6.75 -14.74
CA ASP A 238 21.44 6.20 -16.09
C ASP A 238 21.98 4.77 -16.02
N HIS A 239 21.07 3.81 -15.89
CA HIS A 239 21.40 2.41 -16.02
C HIS A 239 20.20 1.63 -16.57
N GLU A 240 20.49 0.71 -17.48
CA GLU A 240 19.51 -0.25 -17.95
C GLU A 240 19.44 -1.39 -16.94
N CYS A 241 18.25 -1.63 -16.40
CA CYS A 241 18.05 -2.70 -15.45
C CYS A 241 16.80 -3.53 -15.77
N THR A 242 17.01 -4.85 -15.87
CA THR A 242 15.94 -5.84 -15.95
C THR A 242 15.71 -6.58 -14.62
N SER A 243 16.60 -6.38 -13.64
CA SER A 243 16.54 -7.06 -12.34
C SER A 243 15.77 -6.25 -11.31
N ILE A 244 14.73 -6.87 -10.75
CA ILE A 244 13.99 -6.34 -9.59
C ILE A 244 14.83 -6.26 -8.30
N ARG A 245 16.00 -6.92 -8.27
CA ARG A 245 16.93 -6.94 -7.12
C ARG A 245 18.20 -6.13 -7.40
N CYS A 246 18.14 -5.20 -8.34
CA CYS A 246 19.28 -4.35 -8.64
C CYS A 246 19.60 -3.44 -7.45
N ILE A 247 20.85 -3.56 -6.97
CA ILE A 247 21.36 -2.74 -5.87
C ILE A 247 21.33 -1.26 -6.24
N ALA A 248 21.61 -0.90 -7.50
CA ALA A 248 21.55 0.49 -7.96
C ALA A 248 20.10 1.03 -7.94
N CYS A 249 19.12 0.27 -8.43
CA CYS A 249 17.70 0.64 -8.32
C CYS A 249 17.26 0.83 -6.87
N ALA A 250 17.70 -0.08 -5.97
CA ALA A 250 17.39 0.01 -4.55
C ALA A 250 17.98 1.29 -3.94
N ALA A 251 19.27 1.54 -4.16
CA ALA A 251 19.95 2.74 -3.68
C ALA A 251 19.33 4.04 -4.23
N THR A 252 18.96 4.08 -5.51
CA THR A 252 18.24 5.22 -6.10
C THR A 252 16.87 5.41 -5.45
N SER A 253 16.12 4.32 -5.21
CA SER A 253 14.83 4.39 -4.51
C SER A 253 14.98 4.92 -3.09
N ASP A 254 16.00 4.49 -2.36
CA ASP A 254 16.29 4.96 -1.00
C ASP A 254 16.69 6.44 -0.99
N ALA A 255 17.54 6.88 -1.92
CA ALA A 255 17.91 8.29 -2.06
C ALA A 255 16.68 9.17 -2.40
N VAL A 256 15.80 8.71 -3.29
CA VAL A 256 14.54 9.40 -3.59
C VAL A 256 13.65 9.48 -2.37
N ARG A 257 13.52 8.37 -1.62
CA ARG A 257 12.74 8.33 -0.38
C ARG A 257 13.29 9.32 0.64
N GLU A 258 14.61 9.37 0.80
CA GLU A 258 15.27 10.27 1.72
C GLU A 258 15.00 11.73 1.37
N GLN A 259 15.27 12.10 0.12
CA GLN A 259 15.05 13.46 -0.36
C GLN A 259 13.58 13.89 -0.23
N LEU A 260 12.62 13.03 -0.59
CA LEU A 260 11.20 13.35 -0.47
C LEU A 260 10.73 13.47 0.99
N SER A 261 11.34 12.73 1.92
CA SER A 261 11.02 12.87 3.34
C SER A 261 11.38 14.25 3.89
N ILE A 262 12.39 14.90 3.31
CA ILE A 262 12.82 16.27 3.64
C ILE A 262 11.95 17.27 2.89
N ASP A 263 11.87 17.14 1.56
CA ASP A 263 11.24 18.12 0.68
C ASP A 263 9.74 18.27 0.97
N LEU A 264 9.05 17.18 1.31
CA LEU A 264 7.59 17.20 1.53
C LEU A 264 7.21 17.47 2.99
N LYS A 265 8.18 17.52 3.92
CA LYS A 265 7.92 17.67 5.37
C LYS A 265 7.09 18.91 5.71
N HIS A 266 7.35 20.02 5.01
CA HIS A 266 6.71 21.30 5.27
C HIS A 266 5.27 21.38 4.74
N MET A 267 4.83 20.43 3.90
CA MET A 267 3.48 20.39 3.33
C MET A 267 2.45 19.81 4.29
N GLY A 268 2.87 19.28 5.44
CA GLY A 268 1.98 18.71 6.45
C GLY A 268 1.48 17.30 6.11
N ILE A 269 0.65 16.77 7.00
CA ILE A 269 0.12 15.40 6.94
C ILE A 269 -1.36 15.45 7.35
N THR A 270 -2.18 14.69 6.65
CA THR A 270 -3.54 14.35 7.08
C THR A 270 -3.77 12.85 6.99
N GLN A 271 -4.67 12.32 7.83
CA GLN A 271 -4.94 10.89 7.98
C GLN A 271 -6.42 10.66 8.25
N ALA A 272 -6.93 9.54 7.74
CA ALA A 272 -8.27 9.07 8.07
C ALA A 272 -8.36 8.73 9.57
N ALA A 273 -9.45 9.13 10.22
CA ALA A 273 -9.79 8.74 11.58
C ALA A 273 -10.17 7.25 11.66
N ALA A 274 -10.34 6.74 12.89
CA ALA A 274 -10.86 5.41 13.10
C ALA A 274 -12.32 5.33 12.58
N GLY A 275 -12.64 4.29 11.80
CA GLY A 275 -13.93 4.17 11.13
C GLY A 275 -14.04 4.95 9.82
N GLU A 276 -12.96 5.61 9.38
CA GLU A 276 -12.88 6.24 8.06
C GLU A 276 -12.02 5.41 7.11
N CYS A 277 -12.32 5.54 5.82
CA CYS A 277 -11.47 5.06 4.75
C CYS A 277 -11.06 6.22 3.84
N ALA A 278 -9.88 6.13 3.25
CA ALA A 278 -9.47 7.02 2.18
C ALA A 278 -9.97 6.47 0.85
N PHE A 279 -10.78 7.24 0.13
CA PHE A 279 -11.00 7.06 -1.30
C PHE A 279 -10.07 8.02 -2.01
N PHE A 280 -9.22 7.53 -2.91
CA PHE A 280 -8.27 8.39 -3.59
C PHE A 280 -7.91 7.97 -4.99
N ARG A 281 -7.54 8.96 -5.79
CA ARG A 281 -7.06 8.78 -7.14
C ARG A 281 -5.67 8.16 -7.16
N ILE A 282 -5.38 7.43 -8.22
CA ILE A 282 -4.07 6.89 -8.55
C ILE A 282 -3.55 7.51 -9.85
N GLY A 283 -2.33 7.17 -10.23
CA GLY A 283 -1.65 7.65 -11.41
C GLY A 283 -0.84 8.94 -11.19
N GLN A 284 0.13 9.15 -12.06
CA GLN A 284 1.15 10.20 -11.91
C GLN A 284 0.61 11.64 -12.01
N GLN A 285 -0.56 11.85 -12.63
CA GLN A 285 -1.11 13.19 -12.87
C GLN A 285 -2.03 13.68 -11.76
N ASN A 286 -2.94 12.82 -11.30
CA ASN A 286 -4.00 13.17 -10.35
C ASN A 286 -3.95 12.35 -9.06
N GLY A 287 -3.01 11.39 -8.96
CA GLY A 287 -2.93 10.51 -7.81
C GLY A 287 -2.59 11.25 -6.52
N ALA A 288 -3.14 10.75 -5.41
CA ALA A 288 -2.80 11.29 -4.10
C ALA A 288 -1.39 10.86 -3.69
N VAL A 289 -0.55 11.83 -3.33
CA VAL A 289 0.74 11.59 -2.68
C VAL A 289 0.48 11.15 -1.25
N HIS A 290 0.95 9.96 -0.92
CA HIS A 290 0.70 9.30 0.36
C HIS A 290 1.90 8.47 0.82
N SER A 291 1.89 8.07 2.08
CA SER A 291 2.93 7.27 2.73
C SER A 291 2.33 6.36 3.80
N GLU A 292 2.99 5.24 4.06
CA GLU A 292 2.79 4.52 5.31
C GLU A 292 3.16 5.41 6.51
N PRO A 293 2.41 5.31 7.63
CA PRO A 293 2.78 5.97 8.88
C PRO A 293 3.96 5.28 9.55
N CYS A 294 4.57 5.96 10.52
CA CYS A 294 5.49 5.34 11.46
C CYS A 294 4.80 4.20 12.22
N MET A 295 5.45 3.03 12.29
CA MET A 295 4.92 1.82 12.92
C MET A 295 5.81 1.32 14.06
N SER A 296 6.78 2.10 14.54
CA SER A 296 7.58 1.71 15.70
C SER A 296 6.75 1.63 17.00
N GLY A 297 5.62 2.34 17.06
CA GLY A 297 4.71 2.36 18.20
C GLY A 297 3.72 1.19 18.28
N GLY A 298 3.60 0.33 17.27
CA GLY A 298 2.66 -0.78 17.34
C GLY A 298 2.37 -1.49 16.01
N ASP A 299 1.58 -2.57 16.13
CA ASP A 299 1.14 -3.37 15.00
C ASP A 299 0.15 -2.60 14.10
N ARG A 300 0.05 -3.00 12.83
CA ARG A 300 -0.86 -2.41 11.85
C ARG A 300 -1.56 -3.47 11.01
N ILE A 301 -2.88 -3.34 10.85
CA ILE A 301 -3.69 -4.12 9.90
C ILE A 301 -4.27 -3.17 8.86
N PHE A 302 -3.65 -3.16 7.68
CA PHE A 302 -4.01 -2.29 6.56
C PHE A 302 -4.86 -3.04 5.54
N VAL A 303 -5.91 -2.40 5.03
CA VAL A 303 -6.80 -2.95 4.00
C VAL A 303 -6.81 -2.03 2.79
N ASN A 304 -6.64 -2.60 1.60
CA ASN A 304 -6.65 -1.89 0.33
C ASN A 304 -7.60 -2.57 -0.66
N VAL A 305 -8.36 -1.78 -1.40
CA VAL A 305 -9.33 -2.23 -2.39
C VAL A 305 -9.07 -1.52 -3.72
N VAL A 306 -8.74 -2.30 -4.74
CA VAL A 306 -8.68 -1.84 -6.14
C VAL A 306 -9.95 -2.31 -6.84
N PRO A 307 -10.92 -1.43 -7.07
CA PRO A 307 -12.17 -1.78 -7.74
C PRO A 307 -11.95 -1.92 -9.24
N GLY A 308 -12.70 -2.79 -9.91
CA GLY A 308 -12.59 -2.94 -11.36
C GLY A 308 -13.62 -3.89 -11.93
N LYS A 309 -13.78 -3.87 -13.26
CA LYS A 309 -14.62 -4.86 -13.94
C LYS A 309 -13.93 -6.23 -13.94
N LYS A 310 -14.74 -7.29 -14.04
CA LYS A 310 -14.27 -8.67 -14.14
C LYS A 310 -13.13 -8.87 -15.15
N ASP A 311 -13.29 -8.36 -16.37
CA ASP A 311 -12.29 -8.54 -17.44
C ASP A 311 -11.02 -7.72 -17.21
N GLU A 312 -11.13 -6.55 -16.59
CA GLU A 312 -10.00 -5.70 -16.21
C GLU A 312 -9.15 -6.39 -15.15
N LEU A 313 -9.78 -6.93 -14.12
CA LEU A 313 -9.11 -7.66 -13.03
C LEU A 313 -8.51 -8.98 -13.51
N LYS A 314 -9.19 -9.74 -14.38
CA LYS A 314 -8.61 -10.92 -15.03
C LYS A 314 -7.37 -10.58 -15.85
N THR A 315 -7.43 -9.50 -16.62
CA THR A 315 -6.30 -9.03 -17.42
C THR A 315 -5.14 -8.64 -16.51
N LEU A 316 -5.43 -7.92 -15.42
CA LEU A 316 -4.43 -7.55 -14.41
C LEU A 316 -3.78 -8.80 -13.80
N MET A 317 -4.57 -9.77 -13.30
CA MET A 317 -4.06 -11.02 -12.73
C MET A 317 -3.20 -11.83 -13.71
N SER A 318 -3.59 -11.88 -14.99
CA SER A 318 -2.86 -12.60 -16.03
C SER A 318 -1.46 -12.01 -16.24
N LYS A 319 -1.27 -10.69 -16.10
CA LYS A 319 0.07 -10.05 -16.15
C LYS A 319 1.00 -10.57 -15.05
N TRP A 320 0.44 -11.06 -13.95
CA TRP A 320 1.18 -11.65 -12.83
C TRP A 320 1.26 -13.18 -12.90
N GLY A 321 0.87 -13.79 -14.02
CA GLY A 321 0.88 -15.25 -14.21
C GLY A 321 -0.21 -15.98 -13.41
N MET A 322 -1.24 -15.26 -12.94
CA MET A 322 -2.36 -15.83 -12.20
C MET A 322 -3.57 -16.01 -13.12
N ASN A 323 -3.75 -17.23 -13.63
CA ASN A 323 -4.78 -17.52 -14.64
C ASN A 323 -6.13 -17.99 -14.05
N SER A 324 -6.20 -18.30 -12.75
CA SER A 324 -7.45 -18.64 -12.07
C SER A 324 -8.19 -17.38 -11.60
N PHE A 325 -9.52 -17.36 -11.76
CA PHE A 325 -10.39 -16.27 -11.33
C PHE A 325 -11.79 -16.79 -10.95
N PRO A 326 -12.37 -16.42 -9.79
CA PRO A 326 -11.76 -15.60 -8.73
C PRO A 326 -10.60 -16.36 -8.06
N ARG A 327 -9.78 -15.63 -7.30
CA ARG A 327 -8.65 -16.24 -6.57
C ARG A 327 -8.40 -15.54 -5.25
N SER A 328 -8.04 -16.31 -4.23
CA SER A 328 -7.40 -15.79 -3.02
C SER A 328 -6.11 -16.52 -2.71
N TRP A 329 -5.17 -15.83 -2.07
CA TRP A 329 -3.90 -16.38 -1.64
C TRP A 329 -3.36 -15.58 -0.46
N TRP A 330 -2.39 -16.15 0.26
CA TRP A 330 -1.70 -15.45 1.33
C TRP A 330 -0.24 -15.85 1.43
N ILE A 331 0.58 -14.98 2.03
CA ILE A 331 2.02 -15.16 2.21
C ILE A 331 2.36 -14.70 3.63
N SER A 332 3.18 -15.48 4.34
CA SER A 332 3.86 -15.04 5.57
C SER A 332 5.35 -15.33 5.47
N PRO A 333 6.24 -14.32 5.58
CA PRO A 333 7.69 -14.54 5.49
C PRO A 333 8.26 -15.41 6.62
N SER A 334 7.65 -15.36 7.81
CA SER A 334 8.12 -16.06 9.01
C SER A 334 7.66 -17.52 9.11
N VAL A 335 6.71 -17.94 8.28
CA VAL A 335 6.16 -19.30 8.32
C VAL A 335 6.83 -20.15 7.24
N PRO A 336 7.45 -21.30 7.57
CA PRO A 336 8.06 -22.18 6.57
C PRO A 336 7.08 -22.55 5.44
N ARG A 337 7.57 -22.62 4.20
CA ARG A 337 6.72 -22.95 3.03
C ARG A 337 5.96 -24.26 3.16
N SER A 338 6.52 -25.25 3.87
CA SER A 338 5.85 -26.54 4.14
C SER A 338 4.56 -26.39 4.96
N GLN A 339 4.42 -25.27 5.67
CA GLN A 339 3.24 -24.91 6.47
C GLN A 339 2.32 -23.90 5.75
N GLN A 340 2.57 -23.61 4.46
CA GLN A 340 1.73 -22.74 3.62
C GLN A 340 1.06 -23.54 2.49
N PRO A 341 0.12 -24.45 2.81
CA PRO A 341 -0.52 -25.31 1.80
C PRO A 341 -1.36 -24.53 0.77
N SER A 342 -1.69 -23.26 1.03
CA SER A 342 -2.63 -22.45 0.26
C SER A 342 -2.07 -21.82 -1.02
N LEU A 343 -0.75 -21.64 -1.14
CA LEU A 343 -0.14 -20.93 -2.29
C LEU A 343 -0.39 -21.62 -3.65
N TRP A 344 -0.68 -22.92 -3.63
CA TRP A 344 -0.80 -23.75 -4.83
C TRP A 344 -2.16 -24.47 -4.97
N LYS A 345 -3.04 -24.34 -3.97
CA LYS A 345 -4.29 -25.12 -3.92
C LYS A 345 -5.52 -24.35 -4.44
N TYR A 346 -5.45 -23.03 -4.60
CA TYR A 346 -6.61 -22.19 -4.93
C TYR A 346 -6.30 -21.13 -6.00
#